data_AF-A0A6P9DWT8-F1
#
_entry.id   AF-A0A6P9DWT8-F1
#
_cell.length_a   1.000
_cell.length_b   1.000
_cell.length_c   1.000
_cell.angle_alpha   90.00
_cell.angle_beta   90.00
_cell.angle_gamma   90.00
#
_symmetry.space_group_name_H-M   'P 1'
#
loop_
_entity.id
_entity.type
_entity.pdbx_description
1 polymer ?
#
loop_
_entity_poly.entity_id
_entity_poly.type
_entity_poly.pdbx_seq_one_letter_code
_entity_poly.pdbx_strand_id
1 'polypeptide(L)'
;MGYYLADGIYPKWPTFVKTIPSPQGNKKKNFATAQESARKDVERAFGVLQQRFAIVRGPSRLFKVNDLTNIMKTCVILHNMIIEDERDDSQGLNMEYDQLDDDIPELSRNPTNEFMNFIQRHHEIRDSSAHHQLQADLIEHHWQFHSQQ
;
A
#
# COMPACT_ATOMS: atom_id res chain seq x y z
N MET A 1 4.92 -14.38 -1.64
CA MET A 1 5.42 -13.00 -1.74
C MET A 1 4.21 -12.08 -1.65
N GLY A 2 4.20 -11.10 -0.74
CA GLY A 2 3.15 -10.09 -0.69
C GLY A 2 3.24 -9.13 -1.88
N TYR A 3 2.15 -8.43 -2.19
CA TYR A 3 2.12 -7.40 -3.22
C TYR A 3 1.58 -6.09 -2.64
N TYR A 4 1.98 -4.97 -3.24
CA TYR A 4 1.49 -3.64 -2.90
C TYR A 4 0.62 -3.10 -4.04
N LEU A 5 -0.45 -2.41 -3.67
CA LEU A 5 -1.28 -1.68 -4.60
C LEU A 5 -0.52 -0.42 -5.05
N ALA A 6 -0.42 -0.22 -6.36
CA ALA A 6 0.40 0.82 -6.95
C ALA A 6 -0.33 1.56 -8.07
N ASP A 7 0.05 2.81 -8.28
CA ASP A 7 -0.47 3.63 -9.38
C ASP A 7 0.32 3.41 -10.69
N GLY A 8 -0.03 4.18 -11.71
CA GLY A 8 0.60 4.11 -13.03
C GLY A 8 2.08 4.52 -13.09
N ILE A 9 2.62 5.21 -12.08
CA ILE A 9 4.00 5.73 -12.10
C ILE A 9 5.03 4.67 -11.71
N TYR A 10 4.58 3.58 -11.08
CA TYR A 10 5.45 2.48 -10.65
C TYR A 10 5.79 1.51 -11.79
N PRO A 11 7.00 0.92 -11.77
CA PRO A 11 7.40 -0.07 -12.77
C PRO A 11 6.57 -1.36 -12.68
N LYS A 12 6.61 -2.18 -13.73
CA LYS A 12 5.91 -3.47 -13.82
C LYS A 12 6.67 -4.57 -13.06
N TRP A 13 6.82 -4.41 -11.76
CA TRP A 13 7.46 -5.39 -10.88
C TRP A 13 6.40 -6.29 -10.24
N PRO A 14 6.69 -7.57 -9.95
CA PRO A 14 5.73 -8.48 -9.31
C PRO A 14 5.26 -7.97 -7.94
N THR A 15 6.07 -7.14 -7.28
CA THR A 15 5.73 -6.53 -5.99
C THR A 15 4.70 -5.39 -6.11
N PHE A 16 4.48 -4.83 -7.31
CA PHE A 16 3.53 -3.74 -7.55
C PHE A 16 2.38 -4.21 -8.44
N VAL A 17 1.17 -4.21 -7.89
CA VAL A 17 -0.06 -4.51 -8.62
C VAL A 17 -0.77 -3.22 -8.98
N LYS A 18 -1.02 -3.04 -10.27
CA LYS A 18 -1.62 -1.81 -10.83
C LYS A 18 -2.99 -2.11 -11.39
N THR A 19 -3.85 -1.08 -11.41
CA THR A 19 -5.10 -1.12 -12.19
C THR A 19 -4.81 -1.33 -13.68
N ILE A 20 -5.81 -1.84 -14.40
CA ILE A 20 -5.73 -2.10 -15.84
C ILE A 20 -6.22 -0.84 -16.56
N PRO A 21 -5.37 -0.17 -17.37
CA PRO A 21 -5.83 0.97 -18.15
C PRO A 21 -6.83 0.49 -19.22
N SER A 22 -7.97 1.18 -19.33
CA SER A 22 -9.04 0.86 -20.28
C SER A 22 -9.47 -0.62 -20.26
N PRO A 23 -10.00 -1.11 -19.12
CA PRO A 23 -10.30 -2.53 -18.94
C PRO A 23 -11.39 -3.03 -19.91
N GLN A 24 -11.07 -4.10 -20.65
CA GLN A 24 -11.99 -4.74 -21.60
C GLN A 24 -12.58 -6.02 -21.02
N GLY A 25 -13.90 -6.17 -21.13
CA GLY A 25 -14.66 -7.29 -20.56
C GLY A 25 -14.97 -7.12 -19.07
N ASN A 26 -16.03 -7.79 -18.61
CA ASN A 26 -16.57 -7.63 -17.26
C ASN A 26 -15.56 -7.98 -16.17
N LYS A 27 -14.77 -9.03 -16.39
CA LYS A 27 -13.76 -9.50 -15.45
C LYS A 27 -12.69 -8.45 -15.14
N LYS A 28 -12.09 -7.88 -16.19
CA LYS A 28 -11.05 -6.85 -16.06
C LYS A 28 -11.64 -5.55 -15.51
N LYS A 29 -12.88 -5.20 -15.87
CA LYS A 29 -13.60 -4.05 -15.33
C LYS A 29 -13.80 -4.17 -13.82
N ASN A 30 -14.27 -5.34 -13.37
CA ASN A 30 -14.44 -5.61 -11.95
C ASN A 30 -13.13 -5.44 -11.16
N PHE A 31 -12.06 -6.07 -11.65
CA PHE A 31 -10.74 -5.95 -11.04
C PHE A 31 -10.25 -4.48 -10.97
N ALA A 32 -10.35 -3.74 -12.07
CA ALA A 32 -9.96 -2.33 -12.12
C ALA A 32 -10.76 -1.48 -11.12
N THR A 33 -12.09 -1.67 -11.07
CA THR A 33 -12.97 -0.97 -10.12
C THR A 33 -12.57 -1.25 -8.66
N ALA A 34 -12.30 -2.51 -8.31
CA ALA A 34 -11.91 -2.89 -6.95
C ALA A 34 -10.56 -2.24 -6.56
N GLN A 35 -9.57 -2.32 -7.46
CA GLN A 35 -8.25 -1.71 -7.26
C GLN A 35 -8.34 -0.18 -7.13
N GLU A 36 -9.11 0.47 -8.00
CA GLU A 36 -9.28 1.92 -7.98
C GLU A 36 -10.06 2.42 -6.77
N SER A 37 -11.04 1.65 -6.28
CA SER A 37 -11.75 1.96 -5.03
C SER A 37 -10.79 1.93 -3.84
N ALA A 38 -10.03 0.84 -3.67
CA ALA A 38 -9.05 0.73 -2.59
C ALA A 38 -8.00 1.86 -2.65
N ARG A 39 -7.51 2.18 -3.86
CA ARG A 39 -6.59 3.32 -4.07
C ARG A 39 -7.21 4.65 -3.63
N LYS A 40 -8.48 4.89 -3.99
CA LYS A 40 -9.18 6.13 -3.65
C LYS A 40 -9.31 6.30 -2.15
N ASP A 41 -9.56 5.23 -1.41
CA ASP A 41 -9.65 5.28 0.06
C ASP A 41 -8.30 5.62 0.70
N VAL A 42 -7.21 5.01 0.21
CA VAL A 42 -5.84 5.34 0.64
C VAL A 42 -5.51 6.81 0.33
N GLU A 43 -5.75 7.26 -0.90
CA GLU A 43 -5.51 8.65 -1.32
C GLU A 43 -6.32 9.65 -0.52
N ARG A 44 -7.57 9.32 -0.20
CA ARG A 44 -8.42 10.15 0.65
C ARG A 44 -7.85 10.24 2.07
N ALA A 45 -7.42 9.13 2.65
CA ALA A 45 -6.82 9.11 3.98
C ALA A 45 -5.54 9.97 4.03
N PHE A 46 -4.64 9.80 3.07
CA PHE A 46 -3.44 10.64 2.95
C PHE A 46 -3.79 12.12 2.71
N GLY A 47 -4.81 12.41 1.90
CA GLY A 47 -5.30 13.77 1.68
C GLY A 47 -5.80 14.43 2.96
N VAL A 48 -6.51 13.70 3.82
CA VAL A 48 -6.94 14.18 5.14
C VAL A 48 -5.73 14.42 6.06
N LEU A 49 -4.79 13.48 6.14
CA LEU A 49 -3.59 13.62 6.96
C LEU A 49 -2.73 14.81 6.49
N GLN A 50 -2.55 14.98 5.19
CA GLN A 50 -1.86 16.14 4.61
C GLN A 50 -2.60 17.43 4.94
N GLN A 51 -3.92 17.49 4.81
CA GLN A 51 -4.70 18.68 5.15
C GLN A 51 -4.56 19.06 6.63
N ARG A 52 -4.54 18.09 7.54
CA ARG A 52 -4.44 18.34 8.98
C ARG A 52 -3.02 18.62 9.46
N PHE A 53 -2.02 17.90 8.93
CA PHE A 53 -0.64 17.96 9.40
C PHE A 53 0.31 18.44 8.29
N ALA A 54 0.76 19.70 8.40
CA ALA A 54 1.64 20.31 7.42
C ALA A 54 2.96 19.54 7.21
N ILE A 55 3.46 18.85 8.24
CA ILE A 55 4.68 18.04 8.17
C ILE A 55 4.58 16.89 7.15
N VAL A 56 3.37 16.38 6.87
CA VAL A 56 3.12 15.29 5.92
C VAL A 56 3.13 15.80 4.46
N ARG A 57 2.97 17.10 4.22
CA ARG A 57 2.98 17.69 2.87
C ARG A 57 4.39 17.88 2.30
N GLY A 58 5.38 18.01 3.18
CA GLY A 58 6.74 18.39 2.82
C GLY A 58 7.54 17.25 2.17
N PRO A 59 8.59 17.56 1.40
CA PRO A 59 9.51 16.55 0.90
C PRO A 59 10.15 15.76 2.04
N SER A 60 10.09 14.43 1.94
CA SER A 60 10.63 13.52 2.96
C SER A 60 12.15 13.30 2.88
N ARG A 61 12.83 13.87 1.87
CA ARG A 61 14.24 13.57 1.54
C ARG A 61 15.24 13.89 2.65
N LEU A 62 14.88 14.77 3.59
CA LEU A 62 15.74 15.19 4.69
C LEU A 62 15.58 14.31 5.95
N PHE A 63 14.59 13.42 5.98
CA PHE A 63 14.29 12.58 7.13
C PHE A 63 14.88 11.18 6.95
N LYS A 64 15.34 10.58 8.05
CA LYS A 64 15.65 9.14 8.04
C LYS A 64 14.33 8.37 7.98
N VAL A 65 14.40 7.13 7.51
CA VAL A 65 13.22 6.24 7.43
C VAL A 65 12.53 6.12 8.80
N ASN A 66 13.29 5.93 9.88
CA ASN A 66 12.74 5.85 11.23
C ASN A 66 12.03 7.15 11.65
N ASP A 67 12.56 8.31 11.26
CA ASP A 67 11.93 9.60 11.56
C ASP A 67 10.60 9.72 10.80
N LEU A 68 10.56 9.32 9.52
CA LEU A 68 9.33 9.29 8.73
C LEU A 68 8.29 8.33 9.31
N THR A 69 8.71 7.14 9.74
CA THR A 69 7.85 6.17 10.41
C THR A 69 7.23 6.77 11.67
N ASN A 70 8.06 7.41 12.51
CA ASN A 70 7.57 8.07 13.73
C ASN A 70 6.61 9.21 13.41
N ILE A 71 6.95 10.09 12.45
CA ILE A 71 6.08 11.19 12.02
C ILE A 71 4.72 10.66 11.55
N MET A 72 4.70 9.63 10.70
CA MET A 72 3.47 9.05 10.19
C MET A 72 2.65 8.38 11.30
N LYS A 73 3.27 7.57 12.17
CA LYS A 73 2.61 6.95 13.33
C LYS A 73 2.00 8.00 14.26
N THR A 74 2.75 9.04 14.59
CA THR A 74 2.25 10.15 15.42
C THR A 74 1.09 10.87 14.75
N CYS A 75 1.14 11.17 13.44
CA CYS A 75 0.03 11.80 12.73
C CYS A 75 -1.24 10.95 12.73
N VAL A 76 -1.11 9.62 12.57
CA VAL A 76 -2.26 8.68 12.62
C VAL A 76 -2.84 8.61 14.04
N ILE A 77 -2.00 8.47 15.06
CA ILE A 77 -2.45 8.44 16.47
C ILE A 77 -3.17 9.75 16.82
N LEU A 78 -2.57 10.90 16.53
CA LEU A 78 -3.18 12.20 16.79
C LEU A 78 -4.47 12.39 15.98
N HIS A 79 -4.52 11.92 14.73
CA HIS A 79 -5.76 11.97 13.94
C HIS A 79 -6.88 11.19 14.63
N ASN A 80 -6.60 9.96 15.04
CA ASN A 80 -7.58 9.10 15.70
C ASN A 80 -8.03 9.70 17.04
N MET A 81 -7.10 10.19 17.86
CA MET A 81 -7.41 10.85 19.12
C MET A 81 -8.34 12.06 18.94
N ILE A 82 -8.12 12.87 17.91
CA ILE A 82 -9.00 14.02 17.67
C ILE A 82 -10.37 13.56 17.15
N ILE A 83 -10.44 12.52 16.33
CA ILE A 83 -11.72 11.95 15.89
C ILE A 83 -12.50 11.39 17.09
N GLU A 84 -11.82 10.77 18.05
CA GLU A 84 -12.43 10.29 19.30
C GLU A 84 -12.96 11.45 20.16
N ASP A 85 -12.18 12.53 20.33
CA ASP A 85 -12.58 13.74 21.07
C ASP A 85 -13.75 14.50 20.41
N GLU A 86 -13.77 14.56 19.08
CA GLU A 86 -14.84 15.22 18.29
C GLU A 86 -16.10 14.34 18.12
N ARG A 87 -16.04 13.04 18.46
CA ARG A 87 -17.18 12.11 18.36
C ARG A 87 -18.11 12.27 19.57
N ASP A 88 -19.35 12.65 19.29
CA ASP A 88 -20.44 12.64 20.28
C ASP A 88 -20.67 11.19 20.78
N ASP A 89 -20.84 10.98 22.10
CA ASP A 89 -20.82 9.70 22.83
C ASP A 89 -21.84 8.62 22.34
N SER A 90 -22.65 8.94 21.33
CA SER A 90 -23.75 8.11 20.84
C SER A 90 -23.39 7.09 19.73
N GLN A 91 -22.16 7.09 19.19
CA GLN A 91 -21.78 6.23 18.05
C GLN A 91 -20.52 5.38 18.30
N GLY A 92 -20.46 4.72 19.47
CA GLY A 92 -19.36 3.83 19.87
C GLY A 92 -19.15 2.64 18.92
N LEU A 93 -18.21 2.78 17.98
CA LEU A 93 -17.57 1.65 17.31
C LEU A 93 -16.20 1.45 17.96
N ASN A 94 -16.11 0.42 18.79
CA ASN A 94 -14.88 -0.07 19.39
C ASN A 94 -14.02 -0.71 18.28
N MET A 95 -13.20 0.08 17.58
CA MET A 95 -12.20 -0.46 16.66
C MET A 95 -11.00 -0.90 17.49
N GLU A 96 -10.96 -2.17 17.82
CA GLU A 96 -9.78 -2.82 18.40
C GLU A 96 -8.65 -2.74 17.36
N TYR A 97 -7.71 -1.83 17.59
CA TYR A 97 -6.48 -1.75 16.78
C TYR A 97 -5.62 -2.95 17.17
N ASP A 98 -5.54 -3.94 16.29
CA ASP A 98 -4.49 -4.95 16.37
C ASP A 98 -3.15 -4.21 16.37
N GLN A 99 -2.33 -4.45 17.39
CA GLN A 99 -0.96 -3.95 17.43
C GLN A 99 -0.21 -4.55 16.25
N LEU A 100 -0.11 -3.80 15.17
CA LEU A 100 0.82 -4.07 14.08
C LEU A 100 2.23 -3.88 14.65
N ASP A 101 2.74 -4.93 15.29
CA ASP A 101 4.16 -5.07 15.56
C ASP A 101 4.85 -5.07 14.20
N ASP A 102 5.37 -3.90 13.88
CA ASP A 102 6.09 -3.61 12.64
C ASP A 102 7.49 -4.23 12.80
N ASP A 103 7.63 -5.50 12.44
CA ASP A 103 8.90 -6.02 11.93
C ASP A 103 9.20 -5.27 10.62
N ILE A 104 9.62 -4.01 10.73
CA ILE A 104 10.25 -3.29 9.62
C ILE A 104 11.49 -4.12 9.32
N PRO A 105 11.62 -4.75 8.13
CA PRO A 105 12.83 -5.45 7.79
C PRO A 105 13.96 -4.44 7.89
N GLU A 106 14.85 -4.65 8.86
CA GLU A 106 16.01 -3.80 9.05
C GLU A 106 16.73 -3.75 7.70
N LEU A 107 16.76 -2.57 7.08
CA LEU A 107 17.45 -2.37 5.80
C LEU A 107 18.94 -2.58 6.07
N SER A 108 19.36 -3.83 6.02
CA SER A 108 20.74 -4.25 6.21
C SER A 108 21.60 -3.51 5.21
N ARG A 109 22.37 -2.54 5.72
CA ARG A 109 23.47 -1.89 5.00
C ARG A 109 24.76 -2.69 5.11
N ASN A 110 24.69 -3.92 5.64
CA ASN A 110 25.84 -4.79 5.69
C ASN A 110 26.21 -5.16 4.24
N PRO A 111 27.50 -5.10 3.87
CA PRO A 111 27.95 -5.60 2.58
C PRO A 111 27.61 -7.09 2.55
N THR A 112 26.54 -7.43 1.84
CA THR A 112 26.07 -8.80 1.79
C THR A 112 27.04 -9.54 0.88
N ASN A 113 27.62 -10.62 1.40
CA ASN A 113 28.41 -11.54 0.62
C ASN A 113 27.62 -11.97 -0.64
N GLU A 114 28.33 -11.91 -1.76
CA GLU A 114 27.96 -12.21 -3.14
C GLU A 114 26.98 -11.25 -3.82
N PHE A 115 27.57 -10.27 -4.51
CA PHE A 115 26.99 -9.48 -5.60
C PHE A 115 26.04 -10.27 -6.52
N MET A 116 26.31 -11.56 -6.75
CA MET A 116 25.45 -12.46 -7.53
C MET A 116 24.07 -12.67 -6.90
N ASN A 117 23.98 -12.86 -5.57
CA ASN A 117 22.72 -12.98 -4.84
C ASN A 117 21.92 -11.66 -4.85
N PHE A 118 22.61 -10.52 -4.90
CA PHE A 118 21.97 -9.22 -5.10
C PHE A 118 21.41 -9.07 -6.52
N ILE A 119 22.21 -9.41 -7.54
CA ILE A 119 21.78 -9.40 -8.95
C ILE A 119 20.57 -10.31 -9.14
N GLN A 120 20.62 -11.53 -8.62
CA GLN A 120 19.57 -12.53 -8.76
C GLN A 120 18.25 -12.05 -8.13
N ARG A 121 18.28 -11.61 -6.86
CA ARG A 121 17.08 -11.06 -6.20
C ARG A 121 16.51 -9.85 -6.93
N HIS A 122 17.39 -9.00 -7.45
CA HIS A 122 16.97 -7.82 -8.20
C HIS A 122 16.40 -8.18 -9.57
N HIS A 123 16.85 -9.27 -10.20
CA HIS A 123 16.25 -9.81 -11.41
C HIS A 123 14.85 -10.38 -11.13
N GLU A 124 14.67 -11.10 -10.03
CA GLU A 124 13.37 -11.65 -9.61
C GLU A 124 12.35 -10.54 -9.29
N ILE A 125 12.75 -9.50 -8.56
CA ILE A 125 11.89 -8.34 -8.27
C ILE A 125 11.54 -7.56 -9.54
N ARG A 126 12.37 -7.62 -10.58
CA ARG A 126 12.15 -6.91 -11.84
C ARG A 126 11.53 -7.77 -12.93
N ASP A 127 11.19 -9.03 -12.63
CA ASP A 127 10.64 -9.95 -13.62
C ASP A 127 9.24 -9.49 -14.07
N SER A 128 9.19 -8.91 -15.26
CA SER A 128 7.94 -8.46 -15.84
C SER A 128 7.00 -9.63 -16.18
N SER A 129 7.51 -10.84 -16.41
CA SER A 129 6.67 -12.02 -16.67
C SER A 129 5.89 -12.36 -15.41
N ALA A 130 6.58 -12.48 -14.27
CA ALA A 130 5.96 -12.70 -12.97
C ALA A 130 4.95 -11.60 -12.60
N HIS A 131 5.17 -10.34 -12.99
CA HIS A 131 4.19 -9.27 -12.81
C HIS A 131 2.87 -9.53 -13.57
N HIS A 132 2.97 -9.89 -14.86
CA HIS A 132 1.76 -10.16 -15.66
C HIS A 132 1.04 -11.42 -15.19
N GLN A 133 1.78 -12.46 -14.77
CA GLN A 133 1.20 -13.68 -14.22
C GLN A 133 0.43 -13.37 -12.92
N LEU A 134 1.07 -12.67 -11.97
CA LEU A 134 0.40 -12.28 -10.73
C LEU A 134 -0.85 -11.44 -11.00
N GLN A 135 -0.79 -10.49 -11.94
CA GLN A 135 -1.95 -9.68 -12.29
C GLN A 135 -3.08 -10.55 -12.88
N ALA A 136 -2.77 -11.51 -13.75
CA ALA A 136 -3.76 -12.43 -14.31
C ALA A 136 -4.41 -13.31 -13.23
N ASP A 137 -3.61 -13.83 -12.30
CA ASP A 137 -4.06 -14.66 -11.19
C ASP A 137 -4.98 -13.86 -10.25
N LEU A 138 -4.61 -12.61 -9.93
CA LEU A 138 -5.44 -11.72 -9.10
C LEU A 138 -6.76 -11.34 -9.78
N ILE A 139 -6.77 -11.15 -11.10
CA ILE A 139 -7.99 -10.90 -11.88
C ILE A 139 -8.92 -12.13 -11.81
N GLU A 140 -8.38 -13.35 -11.92
CA GLU A 140 -9.15 -14.59 -11.75
C GLU A 140 -9.70 -14.75 -10.34
N HIS A 141 -8.83 -14.59 -9.34
CA HIS A 141 -9.19 -14.68 -7.94
C HIS A 141 -10.35 -13.70 -7.61
N HIS A 142 -10.21 -12.40 -7.89
CA HIS A 142 -11.26 -11.42 -7.64
C HIS A 142 -12.60 -11.77 -8.32
N TRP A 143 -12.55 -12.32 -9.53
CA TRP A 143 -13.74 -12.70 -10.27
C TRP A 143 -14.48 -13.88 -9.64
N GLN A 144 -13.74 -14.87 -9.15
CA GLN A 144 -14.32 -16.01 -8.43
C GLN A 144 -15.10 -15.53 -7.19
N PHE A 145 -14.53 -14.61 -6.41
CA PHE A 145 -15.22 -14.03 -5.25
C PHE A 145 -16.44 -13.18 -5.62
N HIS A 146 -16.39 -12.45 -6.73
CA HIS A 146 -17.55 -11.69 -7.21
C HIS A 146 -18.72 -12.59 -7.66
N SER A 147 -18.45 -13.82 -8.12
CA SER A 147 -19.49 -14.77 -8.54
C SER A 147 -20.20 -15.49 -7.39
N GLN A 148 -19.71 -15.31 -6.16
CA GLN A 148 -20.23 -15.95 -4.94
C GLN A 148 -21.04 -14.98 -4.04
N GLN A 149 -21.14 -13.70 -4.44
CA GLN A 149 -21.95 -12.67 -3.79
C GLN A 149 -23.22 -12.39 -4.60
#